data_AF-A0AAV8VDH7-F1
#
_entry.id   AF-A0AAV8VDH7-F1
#
_cell.length_a   1.000
_cell.length_b   1.000
_cell.length_c   1.000
_cell.angle_alpha   90.00
_cell.angle_beta   90.00
_cell.angle_gamma   90.00
#
_symmetry.space_group_name_H-M   'P 1'
#
loop_
_entity.id
_entity.type
_entity.pdbx_description
1 polymer ?
#
loop_
_entity_poly.entity_id
_entity_poly.type
_entity_poly.pdbx_seq_one_letter_code
_entity_poly.pdbx_strand_id
1 'polypeptide(L)'
;MLTNRSVDVAVITETRLNTNTRLNIRGYHIYRGDRLGRPGRGVAILVRKNVPHIPMPRLNIEPENLSIQLKDNTILRALYNNPRHVITNAEYDEMFSGPRTLVVGDLNARHVVWYNHRNNRNAPDTLTHYTFNRSRPTFLDIVVNKNYPHNQNPTTLTDLSSDRNPVLMSLSKTETHYLDRQIYDYRTTNWRTYRNYLNRTCVTRNTIQTRRDIDEQVHALTEAIIHARNITTEQKTIRQKEKRNP
;
A
#
# COMPACT_ATOMS: atom_id res chain seq x y z
N MET A 1 -16.34 14.88 12.86
CA MET A 1 -15.64 14.26 11.72
C MET A 1 -16.24 12.92 11.31
N LEU A 2 -16.14 11.86 12.12
CA LEU A 2 -16.57 10.49 11.74
C LEU A 2 -18.05 10.41 11.32
N THR A 3 -18.95 10.93 12.16
CA THR A 3 -20.40 10.95 11.90
C THR A 3 -20.75 11.85 10.72
N ASN A 4 -20.23 13.08 10.69
CA ASN A 4 -20.55 14.07 9.65
C ASN A 4 -20.11 13.62 8.25
N ARG A 5 -19.05 12.80 8.16
CA ARG A 5 -18.51 12.29 6.89
C ARG A 5 -18.95 10.85 6.59
N SER A 6 -19.87 10.28 7.39
CA SER A 6 -20.37 8.91 7.23
C SER A 6 -19.25 7.86 7.11
N VAL A 7 -18.21 7.99 7.94
CA VAL A 7 -17.04 7.08 7.89
C VAL A 7 -17.45 5.67 8.31
N ASP A 8 -17.21 4.67 7.46
CA ASP A 8 -17.55 3.27 7.77
C ASP A 8 -16.53 2.61 8.69
N VAL A 9 -15.24 2.83 8.43
CA VAL A 9 -14.14 2.32 9.25
C VAL A 9 -13.11 3.43 9.46
N ALA A 10 -12.66 3.62 10.69
CA ALA A 10 -11.58 4.54 11.03
C ALA A 10 -10.46 3.81 11.78
N VAL A 11 -9.22 4.15 11.44
CA VAL A 11 -8.01 3.69 12.14
C VAL A 11 -7.43 4.87 12.89
N ILE A 12 -7.08 4.66 14.15
CA ILE A 12 -6.41 5.64 14.99
C ILE A 12 -5.10 5.02 15.46
N THR A 13 -3.98 5.69 15.19
CA THR A 13 -2.65 5.38 15.70
C THR A 13 -2.30 6.35 16.83
N GLU A 14 -1.35 5.97 17.68
CA GLU A 14 -0.98 6.73 18.87
C GLU A 14 -2.19 7.17 19.70
N THR A 15 -3.07 6.24 20.05
CA THR A 15 -4.25 6.56 20.87
C THR A 15 -3.85 7.19 22.21
N ARG A 16 -2.68 6.80 22.74
CA ARG A 16 -2.14 7.18 24.06
C ARG A 16 -3.10 6.87 25.22
N LEU A 17 -4.08 6.00 24.99
CA LEU A 17 -5.06 5.61 25.98
C LEU A 17 -4.50 4.51 26.87
N ASN A 18 -4.77 4.61 28.17
CA ASN A 18 -4.57 3.49 29.08
C ASN A 18 -5.79 2.55 29.07
N THR A 19 -5.62 1.33 29.58
CA THR A 19 -6.66 0.30 29.62
C THR A 19 -7.91 0.72 30.42
N ASN A 20 -7.75 1.66 31.36
CA ASN A 20 -8.84 2.15 32.21
C ASN A 20 -9.60 3.32 31.58
N THR A 21 -9.04 3.94 30.54
CA THR A 21 -9.67 5.07 29.85
C THR A 21 -10.77 4.54 28.95
N ARG A 22 -11.98 5.08 29.07
CA ARG A 22 -13.08 4.72 28.17
C ARG A 22 -13.00 5.56 26.90
N LEU A 23 -13.01 4.90 25.74
CA LEU A 23 -13.25 5.52 24.45
C LEU A 23 -14.61 5.03 23.95
N ASN A 24 -15.56 5.95 23.77
CA ASN A 24 -16.87 5.63 23.23
C ASN A 24 -17.26 6.65 22.18
N ILE A 25 -17.59 6.17 20.98
CA ILE A 25 -18.10 6.97 19.88
C ILE A 25 -19.41 6.36 19.44
N ARG A 26 -20.50 7.13 19.59
CA ARG A 26 -21.85 6.67 19.26
C ARG A 26 -21.91 6.19 17.82
N GLY A 27 -22.48 5.00 17.62
CA GLY A 27 -22.66 4.40 16.29
C GLY A 27 -21.48 3.56 15.79
N TYR A 28 -20.43 3.37 16.60
CA TYR A 28 -19.27 2.55 16.26
C TYR A 28 -19.04 1.42 17.28
N HIS A 29 -18.59 0.27 16.77
CA HIS A 29 -17.81 -0.72 17.53
C HIS A 29 -16.36 -0.24 17.59
N ILE A 30 -15.70 -0.46 18.73
CA ILE A 30 -14.34 0.04 18.97
C ILE A 30 -13.47 -1.12 19.44
N TYR A 31 -12.41 -1.40 18.68
CA TYR A 31 -11.37 -2.36 19.03
C TYR A 31 -10.09 -1.60 19.38
N ARG A 32 -9.41 -2.05 20.44
CA ARG A 32 -8.22 -1.36 20.98
C ARG A 32 -7.05 -2.29 21.22
N GLY A 33 -5.88 -1.76 20.88
CA GLY A 33 -4.57 -2.31 21.14
C GLY A 33 -3.84 -1.35 22.06
N ASP A 34 -4.17 -1.40 23.35
CA ASP A 34 -3.51 -0.57 24.35
C ASP A 34 -2.19 -1.21 24.78
N ARG A 35 -1.19 -0.37 25.06
CA ARG A 35 0.10 -0.83 25.58
C ARG A 35 0.09 -0.85 27.10
N LEU A 36 0.53 -1.96 27.70
CA LEU A 36 0.72 -2.08 29.14
C LEU A 36 2.04 -1.41 29.58
N GLY A 37 2.01 -0.63 30.66
CA GLY A 37 3.20 -0.17 31.38
C GLY A 37 4.00 1.01 30.80
N ARG A 38 3.72 1.48 29.57
CA ARG A 38 4.31 2.72 29.03
C ARG A 38 3.24 3.58 28.33
N PRO A 39 2.96 4.80 28.84
CA PRO A 39 2.09 5.75 28.16
C PRO A 39 2.68 6.14 26.80
N GLY A 40 1.81 6.50 25.85
CA GLY A 40 2.24 7.17 24.62
C GLY A 40 2.15 6.37 23.32
N ARG A 41 1.55 5.17 23.33
CA ARG A 41 1.30 4.39 22.10
C ARG A 41 -0.04 3.65 22.17
N GLY A 42 -0.42 2.99 21.09
CA GLY A 42 -1.65 2.23 20.96
C GLY A 42 -2.34 2.45 19.61
N VAL A 43 -3.11 1.45 19.20
CA VAL A 43 -3.91 1.49 17.97
C VAL A 43 -5.38 1.22 18.27
N ALA A 44 -6.27 1.81 17.49
CA ALA A 44 -7.70 1.51 17.55
C ALA A 44 -8.31 1.39 16.15
N ILE A 45 -9.28 0.49 16.04
CA ILE A 45 -10.15 0.37 14.86
C ILE A 45 -11.57 0.67 15.32
N LEU A 46 -12.21 1.64 14.66
CA LEU A 46 -13.60 1.99 14.88
C LEU A 46 -14.40 1.57 13.66
N VAL A 47 -15.41 0.72 13.85
CA VAL A 47 -16.24 0.20 12.77
C VAL A 47 -17.69 0.61 12.99
N ARG A 48 -18.31 1.27 12.01
CA ARG A 48 -19.71 1.69 12.12
C ARG A 48 -20.60 0.46 12.35
N LYS A 49 -21.59 0.57 13.25
CA LYS A 49 -22.38 -0.58 13.73
C LYS A 49 -23.10 -1.40 12.64
N ASN A 50 -23.38 -0.80 11.49
CA ASN A 50 -24.05 -1.44 10.36
C ASN A 50 -23.08 -2.05 9.33
N VAL A 51 -21.77 -1.94 9.53
CA VAL A 51 -20.74 -2.56 8.68
C VAL A 51 -20.47 -3.96 9.22
N PRO A 52 -20.79 -5.04 8.49
CA PRO A 52 -20.56 -6.39 8.99
C PRO A 52 -19.06 -6.75 8.93
N HIS A 53 -18.53 -7.23 10.06
CA HIS A 53 -17.12 -7.54 10.23
C HIS A 53 -16.91 -8.50 11.41
N ILE A 54 -15.72 -9.10 11.48
CA ILE A 54 -15.26 -9.88 12.63
C ILE A 54 -13.86 -9.39 13.06
N PRO A 55 -13.57 -9.32 14.38
CA PRO A 55 -12.20 -9.09 14.84
C PRO A 55 -11.30 -10.27 14.50
N MET A 56 -10.05 -10.00 14.16
CA MET A 56 -9.05 -11.02 13.91
C MET A 56 -7.98 -11.04 15.02
N PRO A 57 -7.28 -12.18 15.20
CA PRO A 57 -6.11 -12.24 16.06
C PRO A 57 -5.06 -11.19 15.67
N ARG A 58 -4.30 -10.72 16.67
CA ARG A 58 -3.15 -9.85 16.43
C ARG A 58 -2.06 -10.64 15.71
N LEU A 59 -1.34 -9.94 14.84
CA LEU A 59 -0.12 -10.43 14.23
C LEU A 59 1.01 -10.51 15.27
N ASN A 60 1.90 -11.48 15.09
CA ASN A 60 3.06 -11.69 15.94
C ASN A 60 4.28 -10.93 15.39
N ILE A 61 4.13 -9.61 15.26
CA ILE A 61 5.14 -8.69 14.72
C ILE A 61 5.42 -7.57 15.73
N GLU A 62 6.56 -6.86 15.61
CA GLU A 62 6.88 -5.76 16.54
C GLU A 62 5.88 -4.59 16.46
N PRO A 63 5.43 -4.16 15.26
CA PRO A 63 4.47 -3.08 15.15
C PRO A 63 3.18 -3.37 15.92
N GLU A 64 2.72 -2.35 16.65
CA GLU A 64 1.44 -2.40 17.34
C GLU A 64 0.33 -2.55 16.32
N ASN A 65 -0.49 -3.60 16.47
CA ASN A 65 -1.43 -3.96 15.43
C ASN A 65 -2.78 -4.43 15.96
N LEU A 66 -3.81 -4.16 15.15
CA LEU A 66 -5.14 -4.75 15.25
C LEU A 66 -5.60 -5.14 13.85
N SER A 67 -6.50 -6.11 13.77
CA SER A 67 -7.03 -6.55 12.50
C SER A 67 -8.51 -6.87 12.59
N ILE A 68 -9.24 -6.58 11.52
CA ILE A 68 -10.61 -7.00 11.31
C ILE A 68 -10.73 -7.60 9.92
N GLN A 69 -11.71 -8.49 9.73
CA GLN A 69 -12.12 -8.97 8.42
C GLN A 69 -13.51 -8.44 8.11
N LEU A 70 -13.66 -7.79 6.97
CA LEU A 70 -14.93 -7.32 6.44
C LEU A 70 -15.69 -8.47 5.75
N LYS A 71 -17.01 -8.30 5.54
CA LYS A 71 -17.88 -9.30 4.91
C LYS A 71 -17.39 -9.79 3.54
N ASP A 72 -16.71 -8.94 2.77
CA ASP A 72 -16.17 -9.28 1.44
C ASP A 72 -14.79 -9.98 1.51
N ASN A 73 -14.39 -10.45 2.70
CA ASN A 73 -13.09 -11.04 3.00
C ASN A 73 -11.89 -10.07 2.89
N THR A 74 -12.13 -8.77 2.78
CA THR A 74 -11.06 -7.77 2.95
C THR A 74 -10.55 -7.80 4.39
N ILE A 75 -9.25 -8.01 4.56
CA ILE A 75 -8.58 -7.87 5.85
C ILE A 75 -8.10 -6.43 5.98
N LEU A 76 -8.57 -5.71 6.99
CA LEU A 76 -8.03 -4.41 7.36
C LEU A 76 -7.15 -4.56 8.59
N ARG A 77 -5.91 -4.12 8.48
CA ARG A 77 -4.92 -4.13 9.56
C ARG A 77 -4.55 -2.69 9.90
N ALA A 78 -4.79 -2.31 11.15
CA ALA A 78 -4.29 -1.06 11.71
C ALA A 78 -2.89 -1.30 12.28
N LEU A 79 -1.91 -0.46 11.92
CA LEU A 79 -0.53 -0.59 12.38
C LEU A 79 0.05 0.74 12.87
N TYR A 80 0.85 0.66 13.94
CA TYR A 80 1.78 1.69 14.34
C TYR A 80 3.17 1.06 14.52
N ASN A 81 4.11 1.48 13.68
CA ASN A 81 5.51 1.07 13.76
C ASN A 81 6.30 2.08 14.57
N ASN A 82 7.13 1.60 15.49
CA ASN A 82 8.07 2.44 16.23
C ASN A 82 9.10 3.06 15.27
N PRO A 83 9.41 4.38 15.33
CA PRO A 83 10.38 5.00 14.41
C PRO A 83 11.81 4.42 14.49
N ARG A 84 12.11 3.67 15.56
CA ARG A 84 13.40 2.97 15.73
C ARG A 84 13.37 1.53 15.21
N HIS A 85 12.20 0.96 14.94
CA HIS A 85 12.07 -0.40 14.44
C HIS A 85 12.21 -0.41 12.92
N VAL A 86 12.97 -1.38 12.43
CA VAL A 86 13.12 -1.64 10.99
C VAL A 86 12.25 -2.85 10.65
N ILE A 87 11.20 -2.62 9.86
CA ILE A 87 10.27 -3.67 9.46
C ILE A 87 11.02 -4.67 8.59
N THR A 88 10.98 -5.93 8.98
CA THR A 88 11.61 -7.04 8.26
C THR A 88 10.72 -7.56 7.13
N ASN A 89 11.30 -8.28 6.17
CA ASN A 89 10.54 -8.92 5.10
C ASN A 89 9.51 -9.93 5.63
N ALA A 90 9.86 -10.68 6.69
CA ALA A 90 8.94 -11.63 7.31
C ALA A 90 7.73 -10.92 7.95
N GLU A 91 7.95 -9.77 8.59
CA GLU A 91 6.85 -8.96 9.12
C GLU A 91 5.99 -8.39 7.99
N TYR A 92 6.58 -7.98 6.86
CA TYR A 92 5.81 -7.59 5.68
C TYR A 92 4.98 -8.74 5.11
N ASP A 93 5.56 -9.94 4.98
CA ASP A 93 4.85 -11.13 4.52
C ASP A 93 3.67 -11.45 5.43
N GLU A 94 3.84 -11.31 6.75
CA GLU A 94 2.77 -11.50 7.73
C GLU A 94 1.68 -10.43 7.62
N MET A 95 2.07 -9.16 7.47
CA MET A 95 1.14 -8.05 7.23
C MET A 95 0.26 -8.32 6.00
N PHE A 96 0.84 -8.86 4.92
CA PHE A 96 0.17 -9.10 3.64
C PHE A 96 -0.21 -10.56 3.38
N SER A 97 -0.24 -11.41 4.40
CA SER A 97 -0.58 -12.84 4.33
C SER A 97 -1.99 -13.12 3.79
N GLY A 98 -2.88 -12.12 3.81
CA GLY A 98 -4.25 -12.22 3.31
C GLY A 98 -4.40 -12.14 1.78
N PRO A 99 -5.53 -12.65 1.24
CA PRO A 99 -5.83 -12.57 -0.18
C PRO A 99 -6.15 -11.14 -0.64
N ARG A 100 -6.89 -10.38 0.17
CA ARG A 100 -7.17 -8.95 -0.03
C ARG A 100 -6.91 -8.25 1.30
N THR A 101 -5.87 -7.42 1.33
CA THR A 101 -5.41 -6.81 2.60
C THR A 101 -5.17 -5.31 2.43
N LEU A 102 -5.65 -4.56 3.41
CA LEU A 102 -5.38 -3.14 3.59
C LEU A 102 -4.58 -2.98 4.89
N VAL A 103 -3.33 -2.52 4.76
CA VAL A 103 -2.51 -2.09 5.89
C VAL A 103 -2.62 -0.57 6.00
N VAL A 104 -3.07 -0.09 7.14
CA VAL A 104 -3.36 1.32 7.38
C VAL A 104 -2.72 1.77 8.67
N GLY A 105 -2.04 2.91 8.64
CA GLY A 105 -1.55 3.59 9.83
C GLY A 105 -0.17 4.20 9.63
N ASP A 106 0.52 4.42 10.73
CA ASP A 106 1.84 5.07 10.76
C ASP A 106 2.91 3.99 10.79
N LEU A 107 3.51 3.72 9.63
CA LEU A 107 4.60 2.75 9.51
C LEU A 107 5.97 3.38 9.79
N ASN A 108 6.02 4.68 10.10
CA ASN A 108 7.25 5.46 10.17
C ASN A 108 8.16 5.23 8.95
N ALA A 109 7.53 5.01 7.79
CA ALA A 109 8.17 4.72 6.52
C ALA A 109 8.38 5.99 5.71
N ARG A 110 9.52 6.12 5.05
CA ARG A 110 9.86 7.30 4.25
C ARG A 110 10.36 6.86 2.89
N HIS A 111 9.74 7.40 1.85
CA HIS A 111 10.16 7.19 0.47
C HIS A 111 10.07 8.50 -0.33
N VAL A 112 11.08 8.76 -1.17
CA VAL A 112 11.18 9.98 -1.97
C VAL A 112 10.04 10.14 -2.98
N VAL A 113 9.51 9.02 -3.50
CA VAL A 113 8.33 9.03 -4.38
C VAL A 113 7.07 9.53 -3.64
N TRP A 114 7.04 9.42 -2.31
CA TRP A 114 5.96 9.99 -1.49
C TRP A 114 6.33 11.38 -0.98
N TYR A 115 7.18 12.11 -1.72
CA TYR A 115 7.64 13.46 -1.37
C TYR A 115 8.38 13.57 -0.03
N ASN A 116 8.93 12.47 0.50
CA ASN A 116 9.89 12.55 1.59
C ASN A 116 11.29 12.95 1.07
N HIS A 117 12.11 13.55 1.92
CA HIS A 117 13.46 13.97 1.50
C HIS A 117 14.47 12.82 1.36
N ARG A 118 14.24 11.71 2.07
CA ARG A 118 15.13 10.56 2.11
C ARG A 118 14.32 9.28 2.22
N ASN A 119 14.85 8.21 1.63
CA ASN A 119 14.35 6.87 1.86
C ASN A 119 14.79 6.37 3.24
N ASN A 120 13.96 5.56 3.88
CA ASN A 120 14.38 4.66 4.94
C ASN A 120 14.03 3.20 4.57
N ARG A 121 14.53 2.25 5.36
CA ARG A 121 14.32 0.80 5.11
C ARG A 121 12.87 0.34 5.35
N ASN A 122 12.03 1.20 5.90
CA ASN A 122 10.63 0.89 6.20
C ASN A 122 9.71 1.22 5.03
N ALA A 123 10.20 1.78 3.92
CA ALA A 123 9.37 1.96 2.74
C ALA A 123 9.38 0.69 1.87
N PRO A 124 8.22 0.11 1.53
CA PRO A 124 8.16 -0.94 0.52
C PRO A 124 8.62 -0.43 -0.85
N ASP A 125 9.37 -1.27 -1.59
CA ASP A 125 9.95 -0.93 -2.90
C ASP A 125 8.90 -0.72 -4.01
N THR A 126 7.66 -1.21 -3.82
CA THR A 126 6.56 -1.06 -4.77
C THR A 126 5.28 -0.72 -4.04
N LEU A 127 4.75 0.49 -4.23
CA LEU A 127 3.47 0.93 -3.65
C LEU A 127 2.60 1.70 -4.62
N THR A 128 1.30 1.50 -4.45
CA THR A 128 0.30 1.80 -5.47
C THR A 128 -0.53 3.06 -5.28
N HIS A 129 -0.47 3.79 -4.16
CA HIS A 129 -1.15 5.10 -4.03
C HIS A 129 -0.45 6.02 -3.01
N TYR A 130 -0.50 7.33 -3.25
CA TYR A 130 0.03 8.37 -2.35
C TYR A 130 -0.91 9.59 -2.26
N THR A 131 -0.88 10.30 -1.14
CA THR A 131 -1.62 11.56 -0.91
C THR A 131 -0.74 12.78 -1.21
N PHE A 132 -1.36 13.89 -1.62
CA PHE A 132 -0.70 15.16 -1.90
C PHE A 132 -1.09 16.22 -0.87
N ASN A 133 -0.12 16.91 -0.26
CA ASN A 133 -0.33 18.23 0.34
C ASN A 133 0.97 19.05 0.39
N ARG A 134 0.90 20.34 0.06
CA ARG A 134 2.04 21.26 -0.01
C ARG A 134 2.15 22.06 1.28
N SER A 135 3.13 21.73 2.14
CA SER A 135 3.90 22.62 3.05
C SER A 135 4.73 21.76 4.02
N ARG A 136 6.04 21.60 3.75
CA ARG A 136 7.05 20.80 4.49
C ARG A 136 6.57 19.65 5.44
N PRO A 137 5.81 18.62 5.00
CA PRO A 137 5.39 17.49 5.83
C PRO A 137 6.21 16.21 5.55
N THR A 138 6.31 15.30 6.53
CA THR A 138 6.80 13.91 6.31
C THR A 138 5.59 13.00 6.13
N PHE A 139 5.56 12.17 5.08
CA PHE A 139 4.43 11.29 4.78
C PHE A 139 4.67 9.94 5.45
N LEU A 140 4.12 9.77 6.66
CA LEU A 140 4.29 8.56 7.49
C LEU A 140 3.01 7.72 7.60
N ASP A 141 1.85 8.36 7.51
CA ASP A 141 0.54 7.71 7.47
C ASP A 141 0.27 7.17 6.06
N ILE A 142 0.23 5.84 5.93
CA ILE A 142 0.17 5.14 4.66
C ILE A 142 -1.01 4.18 4.65
N VAL A 143 -1.65 4.09 3.49
CA VAL A 143 -2.55 2.98 3.16
C VAL A 143 -1.88 2.14 2.09
N VAL A 144 -1.50 0.91 2.45
CA VAL A 144 -0.97 -0.07 1.51
C VAL A 144 -2.04 -1.11 1.21
N ASN A 145 -2.34 -1.29 -0.07
CA ASN A 145 -3.33 -2.23 -0.53
C ASN A 145 -2.69 -3.40 -1.30
N LYS A 146 -3.12 -4.63 -0.99
CA LYS A 146 -2.87 -5.82 -1.79
C LYS A 146 -4.18 -6.29 -2.41
N ASN A 147 -4.18 -6.44 -3.74
CA ASN A 147 -5.33 -6.90 -4.53
C ASN A 147 -6.59 -6.03 -4.39
N TYR A 148 -6.41 -4.70 -4.36
CA TYR A 148 -7.49 -3.72 -4.45
C TYR A 148 -7.35 -2.91 -5.76
N PRO A 149 -8.44 -2.64 -6.52
CA PRO A 149 -8.36 -1.88 -7.76
C PRO A 149 -7.76 -0.47 -7.55
N HIS A 150 -6.91 -0.06 -8.49
CA HIS A 150 -6.07 1.14 -8.46
C HIS A 150 -6.81 2.48 -8.65
N ASN A 151 -8.11 2.55 -8.37
CA ASN A 151 -8.93 3.73 -8.64
C ASN A 151 -9.26 4.50 -7.36
N GLN A 152 -8.34 4.57 -6.41
CA GLN A 152 -8.56 5.27 -5.15
C GLN A 152 -7.66 6.48 -5.00
N ASN A 153 -8.28 7.62 -4.76
CA ASN A 153 -7.59 8.88 -4.51
C ASN A 153 -7.75 9.22 -3.02
N PRO A 154 -6.81 8.81 -2.16
CA PRO A 154 -6.84 9.24 -0.76
C PRO A 154 -6.63 10.75 -0.67
N THR A 155 -7.32 11.40 0.26
CA THR A 155 -7.25 12.85 0.51
C THR A 155 -6.88 13.11 1.96
N THR A 156 -6.08 14.15 2.22
CA THR A 156 -5.80 14.60 3.59
C THR A 156 -6.87 15.57 4.07
N LEU A 157 -7.18 15.52 5.36
CA LEU A 157 -8.13 16.41 6.02
C LEU A 157 -7.38 17.27 7.05
N THR A 158 -7.76 18.54 7.17
CA THR A 158 -7.18 19.49 8.14
C THR A 158 -8.13 19.78 9.32
N ASP A 159 -9.13 18.92 9.50
CA ASP A 159 -10.25 19.15 10.41
C ASP A 159 -9.92 18.81 11.89
N LEU A 160 -8.70 18.33 12.19
CA LEU A 160 -8.27 17.91 13.53
C LEU A 160 -7.12 18.77 14.06
N SER A 161 -6.98 18.81 15.39
CA SER A 161 -5.99 19.61 16.12
C SER A 161 -4.65 18.91 16.37
N SER A 162 -4.45 17.70 15.83
CA SER A 162 -3.16 16.99 15.92
C SER A 162 -2.16 17.59 14.94
N ASP A 163 -0.87 17.38 15.22
CA ASP A 163 0.23 17.59 14.30
C ASP A 163 0.19 16.69 13.05
N ARG A 164 -0.77 15.75 12.98
CA ARG A 164 -1.04 14.90 11.80
C ARG A 164 -2.41 15.17 11.19
N ASN A 165 -2.43 15.20 9.88
CA ASN A 165 -3.66 15.32 9.09
C ASN A 165 -4.25 13.91 8.82
N PRO A 166 -5.51 13.65 9.17
CA PRO A 166 -6.16 12.39 8.81
C PRO A 166 -6.16 12.13 7.31
N VAL A 167 -6.02 10.86 6.93
CA VAL A 167 -6.18 10.39 5.55
C VAL A 167 -7.56 9.78 5.39
N LEU A 168 -8.34 10.29 4.44
CA LEU A 168 -9.63 9.77 4.03
C LEU A 168 -9.49 9.04 2.70
N MET A 169 -10.03 7.83 2.61
CA MET A 169 -9.99 7.00 1.41
C MET A 169 -11.35 6.32 1.23
N SER A 170 -11.85 6.31 0.00
CA SER A 170 -13.09 5.60 -0.36
C SER A 170 -12.76 4.30 -1.08
N LEU A 171 -13.21 3.20 -0.48
CA LEU A 171 -13.09 1.87 -1.04
C LEU A 171 -14.24 1.62 -2.01
N SER A 172 -13.96 1.42 -3.30
CA SER A 172 -15.01 1.10 -4.27
C SER A 172 -15.58 -0.30 -4.00
N LYS A 173 -16.91 -0.40 -3.85
CA LYS A 173 -17.64 -1.67 -3.69
C LYS A 173 -17.71 -2.51 -4.96
N THR A 174 -17.16 -2.04 -6.08
CA THR A 174 -17.19 -2.82 -7.33
C THR A 174 -16.59 -4.18 -7.05
N GLU A 175 -17.40 -5.23 -7.21
CA GLU A 175 -16.89 -6.57 -7.44
C GLU A 175 -15.84 -6.42 -8.52
N THR A 176 -14.57 -6.59 -8.14
CA THR A 176 -13.54 -6.78 -9.13
C THR A 176 -13.87 -8.11 -9.77
N HIS A 177 -14.59 -8.07 -10.89
CA HIS A 177 -14.23 -8.94 -11.99
C HIS A 177 -12.75 -8.68 -12.20
N TYR A 178 -11.91 -9.57 -11.70
CA TYR A 178 -10.49 -9.53 -11.94
C TYR A 178 -10.36 -9.54 -13.46
N LEU A 179 -10.10 -8.38 -14.05
CA LEU A 179 -9.89 -8.31 -15.48
C LEU A 179 -8.75 -9.28 -15.78
N ASP A 180 -9.04 -10.21 -16.67
CA ASP A 180 -8.11 -11.15 -17.25
C ASP A 180 -6.77 -10.44 -17.51
N ARG A 181 -5.77 -10.72 -16.68
CA ARG A 181 -4.48 -9.99 -16.74
C ARG A 181 -3.68 -10.59 -17.89
N GLN A 182 -3.47 -9.80 -18.94
CA GLN A 182 -2.48 -10.14 -19.94
C GLN A 182 -1.08 -9.96 -19.35
N ILE A 183 -0.29 -11.02 -19.34
CA ILE A 183 1.13 -10.96 -19.00
C ILE A 183 1.95 -11.53 -20.16
N TYR A 184 3.19 -11.07 -20.31
CA TYR A 184 4.14 -11.68 -21.24
C TYR A 184 4.60 -13.03 -20.70
N ASP A 185 4.46 -14.09 -21.50
CA ASP A 185 5.01 -15.40 -21.16
C ASP A 185 6.44 -15.52 -21.70
N TYR A 186 7.44 -15.18 -20.87
CA TYR A 186 8.82 -15.19 -21.35
C TYR A 186 9.34 -16.56 -21.81
N ARG A 187 8.64 -17.66 -21.49
CA ARG A 187 8.96 -19.00 -21.98
C ARG A 187 8.70 -19.16 -23.48
N THR A 188 7.84 -18.33 -24.06
CA THR A 188 7.53 -18.32 -25.51
C THR A 188 8.40 -17.33 -26.29
N THR A 189 9.29 -16.59 -25.61
CA THR A 189 10.11 -15.57 -26.25
C THR A 189 11.06 -16.16 -27.28
N ASN A 190 11.01 -15.66 -28.52
CA ASN A 190 12.06 -15.94 -29.51
C ASN A 190 13.32 -15.12 -29.18
N TRP A 191 14.16 -15.68 -28.30
CA TRP A 191 15.38 -15.01 -27.82
C TRP A 191 16.38 -14.68 -28.92
N ARG A 192 16.41 -15.44 -30.02
CA ARG A 192 17.27 -15.16 -31.18
C ARG A 192 16.84 -13.86 -31.86
N THR A 193 15.55 -13.72 -32.13
CA THR A 193 14.98 -12.50 -32.73
C THR A 193 15.08 -11.31 -31.77
N TYR A 194 14.82 -11.53 -30.48
CA TYR A 194 14.92 -10.51 -29.45
C TYR A 194 16.35 -9.93 -29.40
N ARG A 195 17.36 -10.82 -29.33
CA ARG A 195 18.78 -10.43 -29.33
C ARG A 195 19.16 -9.73 -30.63
N ASN A 196 18.74 -10.25 -31.78
CA ASN A 196 19.06 -9.65 -33.08
C ASN A 196 18.49 -8.23 -33.21
N TYR A 197 17.26 -8.01 -32.72
CA TYR A 197 16.64 -6.68 -32.71
C TYR A 197 17.42 -5.71 -31.83
N LEU A 198 17.77 -6.11 -30.60
CA LEU A 198 18.56 -5.27 -29.70
C LEU A 198 19.94 -4.96 -30.26
N ASN A 199 20.65 -5.95 -30.81
CA ASN A 199 21.97 -5.73 -31.40
C ASN A 199 21.95 -4.78 -32.60
N ARG A 200 20.84 -4.70 -33.34
CA ARG A 200 20.67 -3.77 -34.47
C ARG A 200 20.24 -2.38 -34.04
N THR A 201 19.44 -2.27 -32.98
CA THR A 201 18.74 -1.03 -32.62
C THR A 201 19.44 -0.27 -31.50
N CYS A 202 20.08 -0.98 -30.57
CA CYS A 202 20.86 -0.38 -29.49
C CYS A 202 22.25 -0.01 -30.00
N VAL A 203 22.36 1.14 -30.65
CA VAL A 203 23.65 1.75 -30.97
C VAL A 203 23.99 2.78 -29.90
N THR A 204 25.03 2.53 -29.10
CA THR A 204 25.53 3.51 -28.13
C THR A 204 26.16 4.66 -28.89
N ARG A 205 25.79 5.92 -28.57
CA ARG A 205 26.54 7.07 -29.08
C ARG A 205 27.95 7.01 -28.48
N ASN A 206 28.97 7.22 -29.31
CA ASN A 206 30.37 7.18 -28.89
C ASN A 206 30.76 8.34 -27.96
N THR A 207 29.86 9.32 -27.75
CA THR A 207 30.11 10.50 -26.92
C THR A 207 28.86 10.83 -26.13
N ILE A 208 28.96 10.72 -24.80
CA ILE A 208 27.95 11.13 -23.83
C ILE A 208 28.63 12.22 -23.00
N GLN A 209 28.20 13.48 -23.13
CA GLN A 209 28.87 14.61 -22.50
C GLN A 209 28.00 15.33 -21.47
N THR A 210 26.69 15.19 -21.57
CA THR A 210 25.72 15.88 -20.72
C THR A 210 24.79 14.89 -20.02
N ARG A 211 24.15 15.35 -18.93
CA ARG A 211 23.07 14.58 -18.27
C ARG A 211 21.92 14.26 -19.23
N ARG A 212 21.59 15.20 -20.11
CA ARG A 212 20.56 15.01 -21.14
C ARG A 212 20.91 13.85 -22.06
N ASP A 213 22.18 13.71 -22.46
CA ASP A 213 22.61 12.61 -23.31
C ASP A 213 22.43 11.25 -22.61
N ILE A 214 22.64 11.20 -21.29
CA ILE A 214 22.40 10.01 -20.48
C ILE A 214 20.90 9.67 -20.49
N ASP A 215 20.05 10.64 -20.19
CA ASP A 215 18.59 10.43 -20.14
C ASP A 215 18.04 9.98 -21.51
N GLU A 216 18.51 10.59 -22.61
CA GLU A 216 18.14 10.19 -23.97
C GLU A 216 18.58 8.76 -24.30
N GLN A 217 19.80 8.37 -23.89
CA GLN A 217 20.32 7.01 -24.10
C GLN A 217 19.56 5.96 -23.29
N VAL A 218 19.26 6.25 -22.02
CA VAL A 218 18.48 5.37 -21.16
C VAL A 218 17.07 5.19 -21.71
N HIS A 219 16.45 6.28 -22.19
CA HIS A 219 15.15 6.22 -22.83
C HIS A 219 15.17 5.37 -24.10
N ALA A 220 16.13 5.59 -25.00
CA ALA A 220 16.27 4.83 -26.24
C ALA A 220 16.50 3.33 -25.98
N LEU A 221 17.34 2.97 -25.02
CA LEU A 221 17.56 1.59 -24.60
C LEU A 221 16.28 0.97 -24.04
N THR A 222 15.55 1.72 -23.21
CA THR A 222 14.28 1.26 -22.61
C THR A 222 13.24 0.96 -23.68
N GLU A 223 13.07 1.86 -24.65
CA GLU A 223 12.16 1.68 -25.78
C GLU A 223 12.56 0.49 -26.64
N ALA A 224 13.85 0.29 -26.91
CA ALA A 224 14.33 -0.86 -27.68
C ALA A 224 14.02 -2.19 -26.97
N ILE A 225 14.20 -2.26 -25.65
CA ILE A 225 13.87 -3.43 -24.82
C ILE A 225 12.36 -3.71 -24.85
N ILE A 226 11.54 -2.69 -24.65
CA ILE A 226 10.08 -2.81 -24.67
C ILE A 226 9.60 -3.29 -26.04
N HIS A 227 10.13 -2.71 -27.12
CA HIS A 227 9.76 -3.08 -28.47
C HIS A 227 10.18 -4.51 -28.81
N ALA A 228 11.41 -4.90 -28.47
CA ALA A 228 11.92 -6.26 -28.64
C ALA A 228 11.01 -7.28 -27.95
N ARG A 229 10.57 -7.00 -26.71
CA ARG A 229 9.63 -7.85 -25.98
C ARG A 229 8.29 -7.96 -26.72
N ASN A 230 7.74 -6.84 -27.15
CA ASN A 230 6.41 -6.80 -27.77
C ASN A 230 6.34 -7.60 -29.08
N ILE A 231 7.42 -7.64 -29.86
CA ILE A 231 7.45 -8.35 -31.15
C ILE A 231 7.88 -9.83 -31.03
N THR A 232 8.42 -10.26 -29.89
CA THR A 232 9.01 -11.61 -29.76
C THR A 232 8.44 -12.45 -28.62
N THR A 233 7.68 -11.86 -27.71
CA THR A 233 7.10 -12.55 -26.55
C THR A 233 5.58 -12.52 -26.63
N GLU A 234 4.96 -13.70 -26.60
CA GLU A 234 3.50 -13.80 -26.59
C GLU A 234 2.93 -13.34 -25.24
N GLN A 235 1.72 -12.80 -25.29
CA GLN A 235 0.94 -12.54 -24.09
C GLN A 235 0.05 -13.74 -23.78
N LYS A 236 -0.01 -14.11 -22.51
CA LYS A 236 -1.00 -15.05 -22.00
C LYS A 236 -1.95 -14.34 -21.05
N THR A 237 -3.18 -14.81 -21.09
CA THR A 237 -4.21 -14.39 -20.16
C THR A 237 -4.11 -15.22 -18.89
N ILE A 238 -3.76 -14.59 -17.77
CA ILE A 238 -3.94 -15.21 -16.47
C ILE A 238 -5.36 -14.94 -16.00
N ARG A 239 -6.18 -15.98 -16.09
CA ARG A 239 -7.48 -16.04 -15.41
C ARG A 239 -7.22 -16.41 -13.96
N GLN A 240 -7.48 -15.52 -13.02
CA GLN A 240 -7.46 -15.89 -11.61
C GLN A 240 -8.68 -16.77 -11.34
N LYS A 241 -8.44 -18.06 -11.05
CA LYS A 241 -9.53 -19.00 -10.72
C LYS A 241 -10.31 -18.48 -9.53
N GLU A 242 -11.62 -18.28 -9.70
CA GLU A 242 -12.54 -18.29 -8.57
C GLU A 242 -12.35 -19.62 -7.84
N LYS A 243 -11.79 -19.57 -6.63
CA LYS A 243 -11.95 -20.70 -5.71
C LYS A 243 -13.43 -20.70 -5.34
N ARG A 244 -14.21 -21.58 -5.98
CA ARG A 244 -15.48 -22.04 -5.46
C ARG A 244 -15.20 -22.57 -4.05
N ASN A 245 -15.72 -21.90 -3.03
CA ASN A 245 -15.71 -22.45 -1.68
C ASN A 245 -16.60 -23.71 -1.69
N PRO A 246 -16.16 -24.83 -1.06
CA PRO A 246 -17.08 -25.88 -0.66
C PRO A 246 -18.10 -25.37 0.37
#